data_AF-A0A416ENM5-F1
#
_entry.id   AF-A0A416ENM5-F1
#
_cell.length_a   1.000
_cell.length_b   1.000
_cell.length_c   1.000
_cell.angle_alpha   90.00
_cell.angle_beta   90.00
_cell.angle_gamma   90.00
#
_symmetry.space_group_name_H-M   'P 1'
#
loop_
_entity.id
_entity.type
_entity.pdbx_description
1 polymer ?
#
loop_
_entity_poly.entity_id
_entity_poly.type
_entity_poly.pdbx_seq_one_letter_code
_entity_poly.pdbx_strand_id
1 'polypeptide(L)'
;MQSYYSRTASDLQRLVEAECDRMDYRGSMMYDEFPDRLMMEHTCRNIARQYGRENGGKDEKTAEEELLDLIGVLFYNEMFRRRSRRKHYYNLWL
;
A
#
# COMPACT_ATOMS: atom_id res chain seq x y z
N MET A 1 -12.01 3.42 16.91
CA MET A 1 -12.39 2.45 15.87
C MET A 1 -11.61 1.17 16.18
N GLN A 2 -12.26 0.10 16.63
CA GLN A 2 -11.58 -1.18 16.87
C GLN A 2 -11.18 -1.75 15.49
N SER A 3 -9.89 -1.87 15.20
CA SER A 3 -9.45 -2.56 14.00
C SER A 3 -9.70 -4.05 14.18
N TYR A 4 -10.47 -4.66 13.28
CA TYR A 4 -10.62 -6.11 13.20
C TYR A 4 -9.30 -6.84 12.84
N TYR A 5 -8.28 -6.08 12.46
CA TYR A 5 -6.96 -6.56 12.08
C TYR A 5 -6.07 -6.78 13.30
N SER A 6 -5.15 -7.76 13.18
CA SER A 6 -4.03 -7.90 14.12
C SER A 6 -3.23 -6.61 14.17
N ARG A 7 -2.49 -6.37 15.27
CA ARG A 7 -1.64 -5.16 15.41
C ARG A 7 -0.72 -4.99 14.21
N THR A 8 -0.07 -6.08 13.79
CA THR A 8 0.80 -6.12 12.61
C THR A 8 0.09 -5.66 11.33
N ALA A 9 -1.11 -6.18 11.05
CA ALA A 9 -1.87 -5.81 9.86
C ALA A 9 -2.37 -4.36 9.94
N SER A 10 -2.75 -3.86 11.12
CA SER A 10 -3.10 -2.45 11.32
C SER A 10 -1.91 -1.51 11.09
N ASP A 11 -0.72 -1.89 11.56
CA ASP A 11 0.50 -1.11 11.36
C ASP A 11 0.92 -1.10 9.88
N LEU A 12 0.85 -2.26 9.21
CA LEU A 12 1.07 -2.34 7.76
C LEU A 12 0.05 -1.54 6.97
N GLN A 13 -1.23 -1.60 7.34
CA GLN A 13 -2.28 -0.81 6.70
C GLN A 13 -1.98 0.69 6.81
N ARG A 14 -1.54 1.18 7.97
CA ARG A 14 -1.12 2.58 8.16
C ARG A 14 0.03 2.95 7.23
N LEU A 15 1.02 2.08 7.07
CA LEU A 15 2.16 2.33 6.18
C LEU A 15 1.75 2.33 4.70
N VAL A 16 0.89 1.39 4.30
CA VAL A 16 0.31 1.33 2.95
C VAL A 16 -0.47 2.60 2.63
N GLU A 17 -1.34 3.04 3.55
CA GLU A 17 -2.12 4.28 3.38
C GLU A 17 -1.21 5.50 3.21
N ALA A 18 -0.18 5.61 4.05
CA ALA A 18 0.79 6.70 3.96
C ALA A 18 1.59 6.69 2.65
N GLU A 19 1.95 5.52 2.13
CA GLU A 19 2.65 5.41 0.83
C GLU A 19 1.72 5.74 -0.34
N CYS A 20 0.46 5.29 -0.28
CA CYS A 20 -0.57 5.68 -1.24
C CYS A 20 -0.90 7.19 -1.18
N ASP A 21 -0.83 7.83 -0.01
CA ASP A 21 -0.99 9.28 0.14
C ASP A 21 0.14 10.04 -0.57
N ARG A 22 1.38 9.57 -0.44
CA ARG A 22 2.53 10.16 -1.17
C ARG A 22 2.36 10.04 -2.69
N MET A 23 1.67 9.00 -3.15
CA MET A 23 1.37 8.79 -4.56
C MET A 23 0.06 9.44 -5.02
N ASP A 24 -0.71 10.13 -4.15
CA ASP A 24 -1.96 10.77 -4.54
C ASP A 24 -1.73 12.12 -5.23
N TYR A 25 -1.11 12.07 -6.41
CA TYR A 25 -0.90 13.23 -7.26
C TYR A 25 -1.07 12.87 -8.74
N ARG A 26 -1.29 13.89 -9.57
CA ARG A 26 -1.49 13.70 -11.01
C ARG A 26 -0.20 13.19 -11.66
N GLY A 27 -0.29 12.09 -12.40
CA GLY A 27 0.87 11.49 -13.10
C GLY A 27 1.73 10.57 -12.23
N SER A 28 1.28 10.23 -11.02
CA SER A 28 1.84 9.12 -10.26
C SER A 28 1.51 7.78 -10.95
N MET A 29 2.34 6.77 -10.72
CA MET A 29 2.06 5.38 -11.12
C MET A 29 0.68 4.88 -10.66
N MET A 30 0.17 5.35 -9.51
CA MET A 30 -1.12 4.94 -8.96
C MET A 30 -2.31 5.18 -9.93
N TYR A 31 -2.19 6.18 -10.81
CA TYR A 31 -3.25 6.59 -11.73
C TYR A 31 -2.96 6.27 -13.19
N ASP A 32 -1.91 5.50 -13.47
CA ASP A 32 -1.67 4.97 -14.79
C ASP A 32 -2.80 4.03 -15.21
N GLU A 33 -3.03 3.92 -16.51
CA GLU A 33 -3.98 2.96 -17.06
C GLU A 33 -3.53 1.53 -16.71
N PHE A 34 -2.23 1.28 -16.88
CA PHE A 34 -1.53 0.04 -16.56
C PHE A 34 -0.32 0.34 -15.66
N PRO A 35 -0.46 0.24 -14.32
CA PRO A 35 0.67 0.43 -13.42
C PRO A 35 1.74 -0.64 -13.67
N ASP A 36 3.01 -0.23 -13.72
CA ASP A 36 4.13 -1.14 -13.94
C ASP A 36 4.31 -2.13 -12.78
N ARG A 37 4.44 -3.42 -13.11
CA ARG A 37 4.52 -4.48 -12.09
C ARG A 37 5.77 -4.39 -11.22
N LEU A 38 6.93 -4.04 -11.80
CA LEU A 38 8.18 -3.96 -11.04
C LEU A 38 8.14 -2.80 -10.07
N MET A 39 7.58 -1.66 -10.49
CA MET A 39 7.38 -0.51 -9.62
C MET A 39 6.41 -0.83 -8.48
N MET A 40 5.31 -1.53 -8.75
CA MET A 40 4.37 -2.00 -7.71
C MET A 40 5.06 -2.92 -6.69
N GLU A 41 5.81 -3.91 -7.16
CA GLU A 41 6.58 -4.82 -6.28
C GLU A 41 7.66 -4.06 -5.48
N HIS A 42 8.30 -3.06 -6.09
CA HIS A 42 9.27 -2.21 -5.43
C HIS A 42 8.65 -1.40 -4.29
N THR A 43 7.45 -0.83 -4.51
CA THR A 43 6.69 -0.12 -3.47
C THR A 43 6.34 -1.05 -2.31
N CYS A 44 5.85 -2.27 -2.57
CA CYS A 44 5.58 -3.25 -1.51
C CYS A 44 6.83 -3.58 -0.67
N ARG A 45 7.98 -3.77 -1.32
CA ARG A 45 9.25 -4.00 -0.61
C ARG A 45 9.70 -2.80 0.21
N ASN A 46 9.48 -1.58 -0.29
CA ASN A 46 9.81 -0.36 0.46
C ASN A 46 8.95 -0.23 1.74
N ILE A 47 7.68 -0.59 1.66
CA ILE A 47 6.77 -0.66 2.81
C ILE A 47 7.26 -1.71 3.81
N ALA A 48 7.63 -2.90 3.35
CA ALA A 48 8.16 -3.97 4.19
C ALA A 48 9.45 -3.54 4.94
N ARG A 49 10.37 -2.89 4.21
CA ARG A 49 11.60 -2.29 4.78
C ARG A 49 11.29 -1.23 5.82
N GLN A 50 10.31 -0.36 5.54
CA GLN A 50 9.89 0.68 6.48
C GLN A 50 9.32 0.06 7.76
N TYR A 51 8.48 -0.97 7.64
CA TYR A 51 7.92 -1.69 8.77
C TYR A 51 9.02 -2.36 9.63
N GLY A 52 10.02 -2.98 9.00
CA GLY A 52 11.17 -3.58 9.70
C GLY A 52 11.96 -2.55 10.51
N ARG A 53 12.23 -1.38 9.92
CA ARG A 53 12.90 -0.25 10.59
C ARG A 53 12.12 0.27 11.79
N GLU A 54 10.78 0.35 11.69
CA GLU A 54 9.92 0.85 12.77
C GLU A 54 9.75 -0.16 13.92
N ASN A 55 9.78 -1.47 13.65
CA ASN A 55 9.51 -2.51 14.64
C ASN A 55 10.75 -3.22 15.22
N GLY A 56 11.96 -2.93 14.75
CA GLY A 56 13.21 -3.34 15.40
C GLY A 56 13.45 -4.85 15.48
N GLY A 57 12.93 -5.63 14.54
CA GLY A 57 13.01 -7.10 14.55
C GLY A 57 14.38 -7.65 14.15
N LYS A 58 14.95 -8.51 15.00
CA LYS A 58 15.98 -9.48 14.60
C LYS A 58 15.29 -10.49 13.68
N ASP A 59 15.86 -10.74 12.49
CA ASP A 59 15.28 -11.49 11.36
C ASP A 59 14.43 -10.67 10.36
N GLU A 60 14.90 -9.47 9.98
CA GLU A 60 14.30 -8.60 8.94
C GLU A 60 13.94 -9.33 7.64
N LYS A 61 14.80 -10.22 7.13
CA LYS A 61 14.61 -10.82 5.79
C LYS A 61 13.49 -11.86 5.73
N THR A 62 13.34 -12.67 6.77
CA THR A 62 12.35 -13.75 6.79
C THR A 62 10.95 -13.19 7.03
N ALA A 63 10.83 -12.21 7.94
CA ALA A 63 9.57 -11.52 8.19
C ALA A 63 9.16 -10.61 7.01
N GLU A 64 10.11 -10.01 6.29
CA GLU A 64 9.81 -9.29 5.04
C GLU A 64 9.12 -10.20 4.03
N GLU A 65 9.71 -11.37 3.72
CA GLU A 65 9.15 -12.29 2.73
C GLU A 65 7.77 -12.81 3.12
N GLU A 66 7.54 -13.13 4.39
CA GLU A 66 6.24 -13.59 4.88
C GLU A 66 5.14 -12.49 4.82
N LEU A 67 5.53 -11.23 5.04
CA LEU A 67 4.58 -10.11 5.06
C LEU A 67 4.34 -9.49 3.67
N LEU A 68 5.19 -9.77 2.67
CA LEU A 68 5.07 -9.19 1.33
C LEU A 68 3.73 -9.50 0.67
N ASP A 69 3.21 -10.72 0.83
CA ASP A 69 1.90 -11.09 0.27
C ASP A 69 0.77 -10.28 0.92
N LEU A 70 0.79 -10.12 2.25
CA LEU A 70 -0.17 -9.31 2.97
C LEU A 70 -0.07 -7.84 2.56
N ILE A 71 1.15 -7.29 2.50
CA ILE A 71 1.41 -5.91 2.04
C ILE A 71 0.86 -5.72 0.63
N GLY A 72 1.12 -6.66 -0.27
CA GLY A 72 0.60 -6.64 -1.63
C GLY A 72 -0.93 -6.53 -1.63
N VAL A 73 -1.62 -7.43 -0.93
CA VAL A 73 -3.10 -7.41 -0.85
C VAL A 73 -3.62 -6.07 -0.33
N LEU A 74 -3.05 -5.54 0.76
CA LEU A 74 -3.46 -4.26 1.33
C LEU A 74 -3.21 -3.10 0.35
N PHE A 75 -2.04 -3.09 -0.28
CA PHE A 75 -1.62 -2.06 -1.24
C PHE A 75 -2.50 -2.03 -2.49
N TYR A 76 -2.73 -3.18 -3.13
CA TYR A 76 -3.61 -3.27 -4.30
C TYR A 76 -5.04 -2.86 -3.97
N ASN A 77 -5.56 -3.28 -2.80
CA ASN A 77 -6.89 -2.90 -2.36
C ASN A 77 -7.01 -1.38 -2.14
N GLU A 78 -6.06 -0.76 -1.45
CA GLU A 78 -6.07 0.68 -1.20
C GLU A 78 -5.99 1.49 -2.51
N MET A 79 -5.09 1.10 -3.41
CA MET A 79 -5.03 1.70 -4.75
C MET A 79 -6.35 1.55 -5.51
N PHE A 80 -6.96 0.35 -5.50
CA PHE A 80 -8.25 0.13 -6.15
C PHE A 80 -9.35 1.02 -5.58
N ARG A 81 -9.41 1.17 -4.25
CA ARG A 81 -10.38 2.06 -3.58
C ARG A 81 -10.18 3.52 -3.99
N ARG A 82 -8.95 4.02 -4.02
CA ARG A 82 -8.65 5.41 -4.42
C ARG A 82 -8.96 5.67 -5.89
N ARG A 83 -8.57 4.77 -6.79
CA ARG A 83 -8.90 4.85 -8.23
C ARG A 83 -10.41 4.84 -8.45
N SER A 84 -11.14 3.97 -7.74
CA SER A 84 -12.60 3.88 -7.83
C SER A 84 -13.29 5.15 -7.35
N ARG A 85 -12.86 5.71 -6.21
CA ARG A 85 -13.37 7.00 -5.70
C ARG A 85 -13.14 8.12 -6.71
N ARG A 86 -11.94 8.21 -7.29
CA ARG A 86 -11.61 9.25 -8.27
C ARG A 86 -12.47 9.16 -9.53
N LYS A 87 -12.68 7.94 -10.06
CA LYS A 87 -13.62 7.70 -11.18
C LYS A 87 -15.05 8.10 -10.81
N HIS A 88 -15.50 7.73 -9.61
CA HIS A 88 -16.82 8.13 -9.13
C HIS A 88 -16.98 9.64 -9.09
N TYR A 89 -15.97 10.39 -8.59
CA TYR A 89 -16.01 11.85 -8.66
C TYR A 89 -16.09 12.35 -10.11
N TYR A 90 -15.22 11.91 -11.01
CA TYR A 90 -15.29 12.34 -12.42
C TYR A 90 -16.62 12.02 -13.09
N ASN A 91 -17.27 10.91 -12.73
CA ASN A 91 -18.57 10.52 -13.27
C ASN A 91 -19.75 11.31 -12.66
N LEU A 92 -19.59 11.95 -11.50
CA LEU A 92 -20.60 12.86 -10.93
C LEU A 92 -20.47 14.30 -11.44
N TRP A 93 -19.31 14.66 -12.00
CA TRP A 93 -19.03 16.00 -12.53
C TRP A 93 -19.19 16.08 -14.06
N LEU A 94 -19.62 15.00 -14.71
CA LEU A 94 -20.05 14.90 -16.11
C LEU A 94 -21.57 14.64 -16.14
#